data_AF-A0A2V9ZCA0-F1
#
_entry.id   AF-A0A2V9ZCA0-F1
#
_cell.length_a   1.000
_cell.length_b   1.000
_cell.length_c   1.000
_cell.angle_alpha   90.00
_cell.angle_beta   90.00
_cell.angle_gamma   90.00
#
_symmetry.space_group_name_H-M   'P 1'
#
loop_
_entity.id
_entity.type
_entity.pdbx_description
1 polymer ?
#
loop_
_entity_poly.entity_id
_entity_poly.type
_entity_poly.pdbx_seq_one_letter_code
_entity_poly.pdbx_strand_id
1 'polypeptide(L)'
;MPTQATATDAELILKLYDLRREAEIRKARNWWLTGFWPESADDVYKIGMALGSQENNWLRQVGGYWEMAASLVHHGALSEDLFLEPSFSGEMFFIFAKVHPFLAELREKFQSPTMFSNVEKLINKTERGRQQLKLTEERIAARRKAMKEQGLAKSA
;
A
#
# COMPACT_ATOMS: atom_id res chain seq x y z
N MET A 1 20.76 8.97 -13.13
CA MET A 1 20.90 10.23 -12.37
C MET A 1 19.55 10.50 -11.73
N PRO A 2 19.46 10.74 -10.40
CA PRO A 2 18.21 11.24 -9.82
C PRO A 2 17.90 12.58 -10.50
N THR A 3 16.79 12.63 -11.23
CA THR A 3 16.36 13.88 -11.87
C THR A 3 15.79 14.76 -10.77
N GLN A 4 16.38 15.96 -10.62
CA GLN A 4 15.89 16.97 -9.70
C GLN A 4 14.39 17.17 -9.89
N ALA A 5 13.63 17.12 -8.79
CA ALA A 5 12.19 17.31 -8.85
C ALA A 5 11.84 18.67 -9.47
N THR A 6 10.85 18.67 -10.35
CA THR A 6 10.34 19.83 -11.07
C THR A 6 9.04 20.34 -10.46
N ALA A 7 8.61 21.53 -10.88
CA ALA A 7 7.28 22.05 -10.51
C ALA A 7 6.15 21.11 -10.98
N THR A 8 6.30 20.49 -12.16
CA THR A 8 5.33 19.52 -12.69
C THR A 8 5.23 18.27 -11.82
N ASP A 9 6.36 17.78 -11.28
CA ASP A 9 6.34 16.67 -10.32
C ASP A 9 5.55 17.04 -9.05
N ALA A 10 5.76 18.26 -8.54
CA ALA A 10 5.03 18.76 -7.37
C ALA A 10 3.53 18.88 -7.64
N GLU A 11 3.13 19.42 -8.80
CA GLU A 11 1.73 19.48 -9.22
C GLU A 11 1.10 18.09 -9.33
N LEU A 12 1.83 17.11 -9.86
CA LEU A 12 1.36 15.73 -9.95
C LEU A 12 1.18 15.11 -8.56
N ILE A 13 2.10 15.34 -7.62
CA ILE A 13 1.94 14.90 -6.21
C ILE A 13 0.71 15.52 -5.57
N LEU A 14 0.49 16.83 -5.76
CA LEU A 14 -0.68 17.51 -5.21
C LEU A 14 -1.98 16.99 -5.82
N LYS A 15 -1.98 16.69 -7.13
CA LYS A 15 -3.12 16.08 -7.82
C LYS A 15 -3.40 14.66 -7.32
N LEU A 16 -2.37 13.84 -7.16
CA LEU A 16 -2.47 12.50 -6.58
C LEU A 16 -3.03 12.56 -5.15
N TYR A 17 -2.53 13.50 -4.33
CA TYR A 17 -3.08 13.74 -2.99
C TYR A 17 -4.57 14.12 -3.05
N ASP A 18 -4.95 15.04 -3.94
CA ASP A 18 -6.33 15.49 -4.10
C ASP A 18 -7.29 14.34 -4.45
N LEU A 19 -6.91 13.47 -5.38
CA LEU A 19 -7.69 12.28 -5.76
C LEU A 19 -7.96 11.35 -4.56
N ARG A 20 -7.03 11.25 -3.61
CA ARG A 20 -7.19 10.44 -2.39
C ARG A 20 -8.06 11.10 -1.31
N ARG A 21 -8.53 12.33 -1.54
CA ARG A 21 -9.48 13.04 -0.69
C ARG A 21 -10.94 12.80 -1.08
N GLU A 22 -11.19 12.17 -2.22
CA GLU A 22 -12.53 11.71 -2.59
C GLU A 22 -13.13 10.91 -1.41
N ALA A 23 -14.41 11.12 -1.11
CA ALA A 23 -15.03 10.66 0.12
C ALA A 23 -15.02 9.13 0.26
N GLU A 24 -15.24 8.41 -0.84
CA GLU A 24 -15.22 6.96 -0.85
C GLU A 24 -13.79 6.42 -0.74
N ILE A 25 -12.81 7.02 -1.44
CA ILE A 25 -11.40 6.66 -1.28
C ILE A 25 -10.92 6.92 0.16
N ARG A 26 -11.38 8.01 0.80
CA ARG A 26 -11.04 8.25 2.22
C ARG A 26 -11.54 7.14 3.14
N LYS A 27 -12.74 6.60 2.91
CA LYS A 27 -13.25 5.44 3.66
C LYS A 27 -12.40 4.20 3.37
N ALA A 28 -12.09 3.94 2.10
CA ALA A 28 -11.27 2.82 1.68
C ALA A 28 -9.89 2.84 2.34
N ARG A 29 -9.23 4.01 2.33
CA ARG A 29 -7.94 4.22 3.00
C ARG A 29 -8.04 4.00 4.50
N ASN A 30 -9.07 4.54 5.14
CA ASN A 30 -9.29 4.31 6.58
C ASN A 30 -9.47 2.81 6.89
N TRP A 31 -10.22 2.08 6.06
CA TRP A 31 -10.38 0.63 6.20
C TRP A 31 -9.04 -0.09 6.04
N TRP A 32 -8.22 0.25 5.04
CA TRP A 32 -6.87 -0.27 4.89
C TRP A 32 -5.98 -0.02 6.11
N LEU A 33 -6.11 1.16 6.74
CA LEU A 33 -5.31 1.53 7.90
C LEU A 33 -5.77 0.84 9.18
N THR A 34 -7.09 0.78 9.42
CA THR A 34 -7.65 0.45 10.73
C THR A 34 -8.40 -0.88 10.78
N GLY A 35 -9.10 -1.27 9.71
CA GLY A 35 -9.97 -2.45 9.68
C GLY A 35 -9.35 -3.68 9.01
N PHE A 36 -8.48 -3.48 8.02
CA PHE A 36 -7.88 -4.58 7.27
C PHE A 36 -6.55 -5.04 7.88
N TRP A 37 -6.54 -6.20 8.54
CA TRP A 37 -5.35 -6.78 9.18
C TRP A 37 -5.25 -8.28 8.86
N PRO A 38 -4.89 -8.65 7.62
CA PRO A 38 -4.80 -10.05 7.24
C PRO A 38 -3.71 -10.76 8.05
N GLU A 39 -3.97 -12.00 8.43
CA GLU A 39 -3.00 -12.90 9.07
C GLU A 39 -2.48 -13.97 8.10
N SER A 40 -3.14 -14.13 6.95
CA SER A 40 -2.79 -15.09 5.91
C SER A 40 -3.09 -14.56 4.50
N ALA A 41 -2.56 -15.25 3.48
CA ALA A 41 -2.96 -15.01 2.10
C ALA A 41 -4.45 -15.29 1.87
N ASP A 42 -5.03 -16.27 2.58
CA ASP A 42 -6.45 -16.62 2.48
C ASP A 42 -7.37 -15.48 2.93
N ASP A 43 -6.99 -14.72 3.96
CA ASP A 43 -7.78 -13.57 4.41
C ASP A 43 -7.89 -12.50 3.31
N VAL A 44 -6.78 -12.22 2.64
CA VAL A 44 -6.74 -11.27 1.52
C VAL A 44 -7.50 -11.83 0.32
N TYR A 45 -7.28 -13.12 0.00
CA TYR A 45 -7.93 -13.80 -1.11
C TYR A 45 -9.44 -13.81 -0.98
N LYS A 46 -9.96 -14.14 0.21
CA LYS A 46 -11.39 -14.14 0.52
C LYS A 46 -12.03 -12.78 0.23
N ILE A 47 -11.40 -11.68 0.63
CA ILE A 47 -11.90 -10.32 0.35
C ILE A 47 -11.80 -10.01 -1.15
N GLY A 48 -10.70 -10.39 -1.80
CA GLY A 48 -10.49 -10.16 -3.23
C GLY A 48 -11.46 -10.94 -4.13
N MET A 49 -11.94 -12.10 -3.68
CA MET A 49 -12.93 -12.91 -4.40
C MET A 49 -14.40 -12.58 -4.07
N ALA A 50 -14.64 -11.81 -3.00
CA ALA A 50 -15.97 -11.34 -2.63
C ALA A 50 -16.42 -10.17 -3.54
N LEU A 51 -16.56 -10.43 -4.84
CA LEU A 51 -16.94 -9.43 -5.84
C LEU A 51 -18.26 -8.75 -5.48
N GLY A 52 -18.29 -7.42 -5.59
CA GLY A 52 -19.45 -6.61 -5.22
C GLY A 52 -19.53 -6.22 -3.74
N SER A 53 -18.69 -6.82 -2.86
CA SER A 53 -18.58 -6.35 -1.49
C SER A 53 -17.85 -5.00 -1.41
N GLN A 54 -18.16 -4.23 -0.36
CA GLN A 54 -17.55 -2.93 -0.14
C GLN A 54 -16.04 -3.05 0.14
N GLU A 55 -15.64 -4.07 0.90
CA GLU A 55 -14.24 -4.37 1.22
C GLU A 55 -13.47 -4.77 -0.02
N ASN A 56 -14.07 -5.52 -0.94
CA ASN A 56 -13.45 -5.82 -2.24
C ASN A 56 -13.19 -4.54 -3.04
N ASN A 57 -14.20 -3.65 -3.11
CA ASN A 57 -14.07 -2.37 -3.80
C ASN A 57 -12.94 -1.53 -3.17
N TRP A 58 -12.89 -1.45 -1.84
CA TRP A 58 -11.84 -0.71 -1.13
C TRP A 58 -10.45 -1.33 -1.29
N LEU A 59 -10.33 -2.66 -1.25
CA LEU A 59 -9.10 -3.40 -1.52
C LEU A 59 -8.55 -3.02 -2.90
N ARG A 60 -9.40 -3.11 -3.94
CA ARG A 60 -9.02 -2.84 -5.33
C ARG A 60 -8.73 -1.36 -5.59
N GLN A 61 -9.56 -0.44 -5.08
CA GLN A 61 -9.38 0.99 -5.34
C GLN A 61 -8.05 1.50 -4.81
N VAL A 62 -7.75 1.22 -3.54
CA VAL A 62 -6.55 1.76 -2.90
C VAL A 62 -5.29 1.03 -3.36
N GLY A 63 -5.34 -0.30 -3.55
CA GLY A 63 -4.22 -1.04 -4.13
C GLY A 63 -3.91 -0.59 -5.56
N GLY A 64 -4.94 -0.46 -6.40
CA GLY A 64 -4.81 0.02 -7.78
C GLY A 64 -4.33 1.47 -7.88
N TYR A 65 -4.79 2.34 -6.97
CA TYR A 65 -4.32 3.73 -6.90
C TYR A 65 -2.79 3.80 -6.72
N TRP A 66 -2.24 3.01 -5.80
CA TRP A 66 -0.80 3.02 -5.54
C TRP A 66 0.02 2.32 -6.63
N GLU A 67 -0.51 1.26 -7.22
CA GLU A 67 0.09 0.63 -8.40
C GLU A 67 0.18 1.61 -9.58
N MET A 68 -0.90 2.36 -9.85
CA MET A 68 -0.92 3.40 -10.87
C MET A 68 0.10 4.49 -10.54
N ALA A 69 0.12 5.00 -9.31
CA ALA A 69 1.05 6.06 -8.92
C ALA A 69 2.52 5.63 -9.03
N ALA A 70 2.86 4.40 -8.64
CA ALA A 70 4.19 3.84 -8.80
C ALA A 70 4.57 3.68 -10.30
N SER A 71 3.60 3.36 -11.17
CA SER A 71 3.86 3.27 -12.61
C SER A 71 4.32 4.61 -13.21
N LEU A 72 3.79 5.74 -12.74
CA LEU A 72 4.22 7.08 -13.20
C LEU A 72 5.71 7.32 -12.95
N VAL A 73 6.23 6.82 -11.83
CA VAL A 73 7.67 6.90 -11.51
C VAL A 73 8.50 6.03 -12.44
N HIS A 74 8.05 4.79 -12.70
CA HIS A 74 8.75 3.89 -13.63
C HIS A 74 8.85 4.45 -15.05
N HIS A 75 7.84 5.22 -15.46
CA HIS A 75 7.79 5.88 -16.77
C HIS A 75 8.46 7.26 -16.79
N GLY A 76 9.08 7.70 -15.70
CA GLY A 76 9.78 8.98 -15.62
C GLY A 76 8.86 10.21 -15.62
N ALA A 77 7.56 10.01 -15.44
CA ALA A 77 6.57 11.10 -15.35
C ALA A 77 6.53 11.72 -13.94
N LEU A 78 7.14 11.06 -12.95
CA LEU A 78 7.23 11.54 -11.58
C LEU A 78 8.59 11.22 -10.99
N SER A 79 9.25 12.22 -10.39
CA SER A 79 10.53 12.04 -9.68
C SER A 79 10.44 10.99 -8.56
N GLU A 80 11.33 9.99 -8.63
CA GLU A 80 11.41 8.90 -7.64
C GLU A 80 11.71 9.40 -6.24
N ASP A 81 12.67 10.32 -6.09
CA ASP A 81 13.07 10.85 -4.79
C ASP A 81 11.93 11.61 -4.13
N LEU A 82 11.21 12.44 -4.89
CA LEU A 82 10.04 13.16 -4.41
C LEU A 82 8.89 12.20 -4.06
N PHE A 83 8.63 11.19 -4.90
CA PHE A 83 7.55 10.24 -4.66
C PHE A 83 7.79 9.38 -3.42
N LEU A 84 9.04 8.95 -3.19
CA LEU A 84 9.42 8.14 -2.02
C LEU A 84 9.50 8.93 -0.70
N GLU A 85 9.12 10.21 -0.69
CA GLU A 85 8.98 10.97 0.54
C GLU A 85 7.85 10.40 1.42
N PRO A 86 8.13 9.99 2.68
CA PRO A 86 7.14 9.38 3.56
C PRO A 86 5.91 10.26 3.85
N SER A 87 6.05 11.58 3.75
CA SER A 87 4.95 12.54 3.94
C SER A 87 3.82 12.35 2.93
N PHE A 88 4.13 11.84 1.73
CA PHE A 88 3.15 11.54 0.69
C PHE A 88 2.89 10.04 0.54
N SER A 89 3.95 9.25 0.35
CA SER A 89 3.86 7.81 0.05
C SER A 89 3.91 6.90 1.27
N GLY A 90 3.93 7.42 2.49
CA GLY A 90 3.98 6.60 3.71
C GLY A 90 2.86 5.56 3.79
N GLU A 91 1.65 5.89 3.31
CA GLU A 91 0.54 4.93 3.25
C GLU A 91 0.77 3.81 2.22
N MET A 92 1.48 4.08 1.10
CA MET A 92 1.86 3.05 0.13
C MET A 92 2.70 1.96 0.80
N PHE A 93 3.73 2.37 1.56
CA PHE A 93 4.56 1.44 2.31
C PHE A 93 3.74 0.63 3.32
N PHE A 94 2.79 1.28 4.01
CA PHE A 94 1.95 0.62 5.00
C PHE A 94 1.00 -0.42 4.39
N ILE A 95 0.37 -0.09 3.26
CA ILE A 95 -0.48 -1.00 2.50
C ILE A 95 0.33 -2.17 1.96
N PHE A 96 1.46 -1.87 1.31
CA PHE A 96 2.33 -2.89 0.75
C PHE A 96 2.84 -3.84 1.83
N ALA A 97 3.31 -3.32 2.98
CA ALA A 97 3.78 -4.13 4.09
C ALA A 97 2.70 -5.07 4.69
N LYS A 98 1.41 -4.75 4.57
CA LYS A 98 0.33 -5.65 5.01
C LYS A 98 0.18 -6.89 4.10
N VAL A 99 0.46 -6.73 2.80
CA VAL A 99 0.31 -7.80 1.80
C VAL A 99 1.62 -8.46 1.41
N HIS A 100 2.76 -7.78 1.61
CA HIS A 100 4.09 -8.23 1.21
C HIS A 100 4.45 -9.63 1.73
N PRO A 101 4.18 -10.01 2.99
CA PRO A 101 4.46 -11.36 3.49
C PRO A 101 3.71 -12.48 2.73
N PHE A 102 2.61 -12.15 2.07
CA PHE A 102 1.72 -13.10 1.40
C PHE A 102 1.80 -12.96 -0.12
N LEU A 103 2.63 -12.06 -0.65
CA LEU A 103 2.51 -11.59 -2.03
C LEU A 103 2.75 -12.69 -3.06
N ALA A 104 3.69 -13.60 -2.81
CA ALA A 104 3.95 -14.76 -3.67
C ALA A 104 2.70 -15.66 -3.79
N GLU A 105 2.15 -16.06 -2.65
CA GLU A 105 0.96 -16.91 -2.59
C GLU A 105 -0.29 -16.20 -3.16
N LEU A 106 -0.44 -14.89 -2.94
CA LEU A 106 -1.52 -14.11 -3.52
C LEU A 106 -1.45 -14.07 -5.06
N ARG A 107 -0.24 -13.91 -5.63
CA ARG A 107 -0.04 -13.95 -7.08
C ARG A 107 -0.48 -15.28 -7.68
N GLU A 108 -0.23 -16.39 -6.98
CA GLU A 108 -0.68 -17.72 -7.37
C GLU A 108 -2.21 -17.85 -7.27
N LYS A 109 -2.80 -17.55 -6.10
CA LYS A 109 -4.25 -17.68 -5.87
C LYS A 109 -5.10 -16.82 -6.82
N PHE A 110 -4.65 -15.60 -7.10
CA PHE A 110 -5.34 -14.70 -8.03
C PHE A 110 -4.96 -14.92 -9.50
N GLN A 111 -4.04 -15.84 -9.80
CA GLN A 111 -3.48 -16.02 -11.14
C GLN A 111 -2.99 -14.69 -11.76
N SER A 112 -2.36 -13.85 -10.94
CA SER A 112 -1.98 -12.49 -11.29
C SER A 112 -0.51 -12.24 -10.94
N PRO A 113 0.44 -12.68 -11.80
CA PRO A 113 1.88 -12.56 -11.54
C PRO A 113 2.35 -11.12 -11.29
N THR A 114 1.61 -10.12 -11.81
CA THR A 114 1.95 -8.70 -11.72
C THR A 114 1.29 -7.98 -10.54
N MET A 115 0.57 -8.69 -9.67
CA MET A 115 -0.08 -8.08 -8.50
C MET A 115 0.96 -7.35 -7.64
N PHE A 116 0.70 -6.08 -7.33
CA PHE A 116 1.60 -5.15 -6.62
C PHE A 116 3.01 -4.99 -7.21
N SER A 117 3.21 -5.31 -8.49
CA SER A 117 4.55 -5.35 -9.07
C SER A 117 5.18 -3.96 -9.26
N ASN A 118 4.40 -2.90 -9.51
CA ASN A 118 4.98 -1.56 -9.65
C ASN A 118 5.47 -1.03 -8.31
N VAL A 119 4.66 -1.19 -7.25
CA VAL A 119 5.04 -0.79 -5.89
C VAL A 119 6.23 -1.61 -5.41
N GLU A 120 6.22 -2.94 -5.58
CA GLU A 120 7.33 -3.82 -5.20
C GLU A 120 8.64 -3.41 -5.91
N LYS A 121 8.61 -3.24 -7.23
CA LYS A 121 9.78 -2.82 -8.01
C LYS A 121 10.32 -1.48 -7.53
N LEU A 122 9.43 -0.50 -7.30
CA LEU A 122 9.81 0.83 -6.88
C LEU A 122 10.48 0.83 -5.49
N ILE A 123 9.88 0.13 -4.53
CA ILE A 123 10.42 -0.01 -3.17
C ILE A 123 11.77 -0.72 -3.19
N ASN A 124 11.90 -1.79 -3.98
CA ASN A 124 13.11 -2.60 -4.01
C ASN A 124 14.25 -1.98 -4.82
N LYS A 125 13.97 -0.96 -5.64
CA LYS A 125 14.98 -0.29 -6.48
C LYS A 125 16.03 0.46 -5.66
N THR A 126 15.63 1.10 -4.56
CA THR A 126 16.54 1.94 -3.75
C THR A 126 16.76 1.39 -2.34
N GLU A 127 17.91 1.69 -1.75
CA GLU A 127 18.16 1.35 -0.34
C GLU A 127 17.18 2.07 0.59
N ARG A 128 16.88 3.34 0.32
CA ARG A 128 15.88 4.14 1.02
C ARG A 128 14.51 3.43 1.03
N GLY A 129 14.04 2.95 -0.11
CA GLY A 129 12.77 2.24 -0.22
C GLY A 129 12.74 0.97 0.64
N ARG A 130 13.77 0.13 0.53
CA ARG A 130 13.89 -1.10 1.34
C ARG A 130 13.96 -0.82 2.84
N GLN A 131 14.71 0.20 3.27
CA GLN A 131 14.77 0.61 4.67
C GLN A 131 13.40 1.07 5.19
N GLN A 132 12.67 1.87 4.40
CA GLN A 132 11.33 2.33 4.80
C GLN A 132 10.32 1.19 4.87
N LEU A 133 10.38 0.22 3.96
CA LEU A 133 9.55 -0.98 4.04
C LEU A 133 9.83 -1.74 5.34
N LYS A 134 11.11 -2.02 5.65
CA LYS A 134 11.50 -2.71 6.88
C LYS A 134 10.97 -2.03 8.14
N LEU A 135 11.16 -0.70 8.26
CA LEU A 135 10.64 0.07 9.39
C LEU A 135 9.11 0.00 9.48
N THR A 136 8.42 -0.04 8.35
CA THR A 136 6.96 -0.13 8.28
C THR A 136 6.46 -1.52 8.70
N GLU A 137 7.16 -2.57 8.28
CA GLU A 137 6.88 -3.95 8.69
C GLU A 137 7.06 -4.14 10.20
N GLU A 138 8.14 -3.60 10.78
CA GLU A 138 8.38 -3.61 12.22
C GLU A 138 7.24 -2.91 12.99
N ARG A 139 6.77 -1.75 12.50
CA ARG A 139 5.61 -1.03 13.07
C ARG A 139 4.32 -1.84 12.97
N ILE A 140 4.07 -2.50 11.83
CA ILE A 140 2.90 -3.36 11.64
C ILE A 140 2.94 -4.56 12.58
N ALA A 141 4.11 -5.21 12.74
CA ALA A 141 4.30 -6.31 13.66
C ALA A 141 4.03 -5.90 15.12
N ALA A 142 4.58 -4.75 15.55
CA ALA A 142 4.31 -4.19 16.87
C ALA A 142 2.81 -3.88 17.07
N ARG A 143 2.14 -3.31 16.06
CA ARG A 143 0.71 -3.04 16.11
C ARG A 143 -0.13 -4.33 16.19
N ARG A 144 0.22 -5.36 15.40
CA ARG A 144 -0.43 -6.69 15.46
C ARG A 144 -0.32 -7.28 16.86
N LYS A 145 0.86 -7.22 17.48
CA LYS A 145 1.07 -7.67 18.86
C LYS A 145 0.16 -6.91 19.85
N ALA A 146 0.17 -5.58 19.79
CA ALA A 146 -0.66 -4.76 20.68
C ALA A 146 -2.17 -5.03 20.52
N MET A 147 -2.66 -5.27 19.30
CA MET A 147 -4.06 -5.62 19.05
C MET A 147 -4.43 -6.98 19.66
N LYS A 148 -3.54 -7.97 19.57
CA LYS A 148 -3.75 -9.29 20.20
C LYS A 148 -3.82 -9.17 21.72
N GLU A 149 -2.90 -8.42 22.32
CA GLU A 149 -2.89 -8.17 23.77
C GLU A 149 -4.16 -7.43 24.24
N GLN A 150 -4.62 -6.42 23.49
CA GLN A 150 -5.87 -5.71 23.79
C GLN A 150 -7.11 -6.57 23.61
N GLY A 151 -7.12 -7.47 22.61
CA GLY A 151 -8.20 -8.44 22.41
C GLY A 151 -8.31 -9.40 23.59
N LEU A 152 -7.17 -9.96 24.03
CA LEU A 152 -7.10 -10.85 25.19
C LEU A 152 -7.55 -10.16 26.48
N ALA A 153 -7.15 -8.91 26.70
CA ALA A 153 -7.55 -8.13 27.88
C ALA A 153 -9.04 -7.75 27.91
N LYS A 154 -9.71 -7.70 26.75
CA LYS A 154 -11.17 -7.45 26.67
C LYS A 154 -12.01 -8.72 26.80
N SER A 155 -11.40 -9.90 26.61
CA SER A 155 -12.06 -11.21 26.73
C SER A 155 -11.81 -11.90 28.08
N ALA A 156 -10.98 -11.30 28.94
CA ALA A 156 -10.71 -11.73 30.31
C ALA A 156 -11.55 -10.92 31.29
#